data_AF-A0A3D3M9H4-F1
#
_entry.id   AF-A0A3D3M9H4-F1
#
_cell.length_a   1.000
_cell.length_b   1.000
_cell.length_c   1.000
_cell.angle_alpha   90.00
_cell.angle_beta   90.00
_cell.angle_gamma   90.00
#
_symmetry.space_group_name_H-M   'P 1'
#
loop_
_entity.id
_entity.type
_entity.pdbx_description
1 polymer ?
#
loop_
_entity_poly.entity_id
_entity_poly.type
_entity_poly.pdbx_seq_one_letter_code
_entity_poly.pdbx_strand_id
1 'polypeptide(L)' 'MSLNIFWFLPTHGDGHYLGTAEGARAVDHGYLQQVAQAADRLGFGGVL' A
#
# COMPACT_ATOMS: atom_id res chain seq x y z
N MET A 1 19.40 18.17 -2.87
CA MET A 1 19.04 16.88 -2.21
C MET A 1 17.70 16.44 -2.76
N SER A 2 17.56 15.21 -3.28
CA SER A 2 16.24 14.61 -3.53
C SER A 2 15.87 13.68 -2.36
N LEU A 3 14.57 13.58 -2.08
CA LEU A 3 14.04 12.64 -1.09
C LEU A 3 13.71 11.32 -1.79
N ASN A 4 14.13 10.19 -1.21
CA ASN A 4 13.68 8.87 -1.65
C ASN A 4 12.50 8.46 -0.78
N ILE A 5 11.30 8.51 -1.35
CA ILE A 5 10.06 8.17 -0.66
C ILE A 5 9.70 6.72 -1.02
N PHE A 6 9.40 5.91 -0.01
CA PHE A 6 8.97 4.51 -0.17
C PHE A 6 7.54 4.35 0.34
N TRP A 7 6.79 3.44 -0.27
CA TRP A 7 5.45 3.06 0.18
C TRP A 7 5.49 1.74 0.94
N PHE A 8 4.55 1.53 1.87
CA PHE A 8 4.44 0.28 2.61
C PHE A 8 3.26 -0.55 2.08
N LEU A 9 3.49 -1.81 1.74
CA LEU A 9 2.43 -2.72 1.32
C LEU A 9 1.68 -3.27 2.54
N PRO A 10 0.33 -3.13 2.57
CA PRO A 10 -0.45 -3.52 3.75
C PRO A 10 -0.70 -5.04 3.80
N THR A 11 0.36 -5.84 3.90
CA THR A 11 0.30 -7.31 3.85
C THR A 11 -0.50 -7.95 4.98
N HIS A 12 -0.68 -7.25 6.11
CA HIS A 12 -1.39 -7.73 7.30
C HIS A 12 -2.83 -7.18 7.42
N GLY A 13 -3.35 -6.57 6.37
CA GLY A 13 -4.67 -5.95 6.37
C GLY A 13 -4.58 -4.47 6.04
N ASP A 14 -5.58 -3.98 5.32
CA ASP A 14 -5.76 -2.58 5.01
C ASP A 14 -7.18 -2.14 5.40
N GLY A 15 -7.36 -0.88 5.75
CA GLY A 15 -8.65 -0.37 6.19
C GLY A 15 -8.60 1.09 6.59
N HIS A 16 -9.79 1.69 6.65
CA HIS A 16 -9.93 3.11 7.02
C HIS A 16 -9.86 3.36 8.53
N TYR A 17 -10.18 2.35 9.34
CA TYR A 17 -10.30 2.47 10.79
C TYR A 17 -9.41 1.43 11.49
N LEU A 18 -8.75 1.85 12.58
CA LEU A 18 -7.86 0.99 13.36
C LEU A 18 -8.66 0.09 14.31
N GLY A 19 -8.25 -1.17 14.43
CA GLY A 19 -8.81 -2.10 15.43
C GLY A 19 -10.24 -2.55 15.16
N THR A 20 -10.77 -2.35 13.95
CA THR A 20 -12.12 -2.77 13.54
C THR A 20 -12.10 -3.38 12.13
N ALA A 21 -13.09 -4.22 11.84
CA ALA A 21 -13.33 -4.74 10.49
C ALA A 21 -14.17 -3.78 9.63
N GLU A 22 -14.72 -2.72 10.22
CA GLU A 22 -15.46 -1.70 9.48
C GLU A 22 -14.53 -1.02 8.47
N GLY A 23 -14.90 -1.04 7.19
CA GLY A 23 -14.09 -0.46 6.12
C GLY A 23 -12.76 -1.20 5.85
N ALA A 24 -12.59 -2.42 6.37
CA ALA A 24 -11.45 -3.26 6.05
C ALA A 24 -11.52 -3.74 4.59
N ARG A 25 -10.36 -3.81 3.93
CA ARG A 25 -10.20 -4.36 2.59
C ARG A 25 -9.47 -5.69 2.68
N ALA A 26 -9.95 -6.67 1.93
CA ALA A 26 -9.26 -7.93 1.76
C ALA A 26 -7.92 -7.69 1.03
N VAL A 27 -6.84 -8.21 1.60
CA VAL A 27 -5.51 -8.11 1.03
C VAL A 27 -5.24 -9.38 0.25
N ASP A 28 -5.35 -9.29 -1.07
CA ASP A 28 -4.97 -10.34 -1.99
C ASP A 28 -3.82 -9.88 -2.90
N HIS A 29 -3.30 -10.79 -3.71
CA HIS A 29 -2.22 -10.48 -4.65
C HIS A 29 -2.59 -9.38 -5.64
N GLY A 30 -3.85 -9.35 -6.10
CA GLY A 30 -4.32 -8.35 -7.06
C GLY A 30 -4.35 -6.95 -6.46
N TYR A 31 -4.77 -6.83 -5.22
CA TYR A 31 -4.77 -5.59 -4.46
C TYR A 31 -3.34 -5.08 -4.24
N LEU A 32 -2.44 -5.94 -3.76
CA LEU A 32 -1.03 -5.59 -3.57
C LEU A 32 -0.36 -5.16 -4.88
N GLN A 33 -0.68 -5.83 -5.99
CA GLN A 33 -0.21 -5.45 -7.31
C GLN A 33 -0.70 -4.06 -7.72
N GLN A 34 -1.96 -3.71 -7.45
CA GLN A 34 -2.49 -2.37 -7.75
C GLN A 34 -1.75 -1.28 -6.96
N VAL A 35 -1.51 -1.51 -5.66
CA VAL A 35 -0.77 -0.56 -4.81
C VAL A 35 0.67 -0.40 -5.29
N ALA A 36 1.35 -1.50 -5.62
CA ALA A 36 2.72 -1.46 -6.14
C ALA A 36 2.80 -0.71 -7.49
N GLN A 37 1.87 -0.97 -8.42
CA GLN A 37 1.80 -0.26 -9.70
C GLN A 37 1.49 1.23 -9.52
N ALA A 38 0.67 1.60 -8.54
CA ALA A 38 0.40 2.99 -8.22
C ALA A 38 1.66 3.69 -7.67
N ALA A 39 2.37 3.06 -6.74
CA ALA A 39 3.62 3.58 -6.20
C ALA A 39 4.68 3.79 -7.30
N ASP A 40 4.83 2.81 -8.21
CA ASP A 40 5.73 2.92 -9.37
C ASP A 40 5.36 4.11 -10.27
N ARG A 41 4.09 4.23 -10.67
CA ARG A 41 3.61 5.34 -11.53
C ARG A 41 3.75 6.72 -10.88
N LEU A 42 3.68 6.80 -9.55
CA LEU A 42 3.79 8.05 -8.80
C LEU A 42 5.25 8.43 -8.47
N GLY A 43 6.23 7.61 -8.87
CA GLY A 43 7.65 7.91 -8.71
C GLY A 43 8.18 7.65 -7.30
N PHE A 44 7.56 6.75 -6.55
CA PHE A 44 8.16 6.25 -5.31
C PHE A 44 9.45 5.48 -5.63
N GLY A 45 10.44 5.58 -4.75
CA GLY A 45 11.71 4.86 -4.89
C GLY A 45 11.57 3.34 -4.72
N GLY A 46 10.42 2.88 -4.22
CA GLY A 46 10.07 1.47 -4.09
C GLY A 46 8.94 1.23 -3.10
N VAL A 47 8.68 -0.04 -2.84
CA VAL A 47 7.72 -0.51 -1.84
C VAL A 47 8.38 -1.49 -0.85
N LEU A 48 7.90 -1.51 0.38
CA LEU A 48 8.36 -2.38 1.49
C LEU A 48 7.27 -3.35 1.93
#